data_AF-A0A6N6S2M6-F1
#
_entry.id   AF-A0A6N6S2M6-F1
#
_cell.length_a   1.000
_cell.length_b   1.000
_cell.length_c   1.000
_cell.angle_alpha   90.00
_cell.angle_beta   90.00
_cell.angle_gamma   90.00
#
_symmetry.space_group_name_H-M   'P 1'
#
loop_
_entity.id
_entity.type
_entity.pdbx_description
1 polymer ?
#
loop_
_entity_poly.entity_id
_entity_poly.type
_entity_poly.pdbx_seq_one_letter_code
_entity_poly.pdbx_strand_id
1 'polypeptide(L)'
;MGNITEPYRIAGLSFAFLILSLILYASAGAQNLPPGSYKDTCRSIQTLGGTLTAQCQRVDGSWKNTAIQFNDCEGGITNENGNLTCRHAVKPVKPLPKGSYKQSCKDTSVDGKWLYAKCQRTNGNWNNSSIKYADCNKDIWNNNGVLTCGGGSSSLPKGSYKDSCKDAYVDGNWLYAKCKKNNGSWYSTSLKYSNCYKDIWNDNGVVTCGGGGGGGNLPKGSYKETCKNMYVEGNVLEADCLNRNGKYSHTSIKYKNCNKGVWNDKGTLRCN
;
A
#
# COMPACT_ATOMS: atom_id res chain seq x y z
N MET A 1 9.14 -113.28 11.74
CA MET A 1 9.38 -113.00 13.17
C MET A 1 10.57 -112.07 13.27
N GLY A 2 10.37 -110.87 13.84
CA GLY A 2 11.43 -110.03 14.44
C GLY A 2 12.27 -109.12 13.53
N ASN A 3 11.89 -107.84 13.48
CA ASN A 3 12.63 -106.55 13.47
C ASN A 3 14.19 -106.61 13.44
N ILE A 4 14.95 -105.62 12.93
CA ILE A 4 14.94 -104.17 13.25
C ILE A 4 15.60 -103.36 12.11
N THR A 5 15.01 -102.22 11.77
CA THR A 5 15.46 -101.12 10.88
C THR A 5 16.13 -99.98 11.66
N GLU A 6 17.14 -99.29 11.10
CA GLU A 6 17.35 -97.81 11.08
C GLU A 6 18.79 -97.41 10.60
N PRO A 7 19.04 -96.16 10.12
CA PRO A 7 19.60 -95.89 8.79
C PRO A 7 20.78 -94.90 8.79
N TYR A 8 21.46 -94.66 7.65
CA TYR A 8 22.18 -93.38 7.44
C TYR A 8 22.08 -92.86 6.01
N ARG A 9 21.89 -91.54 5.93
CA ARG A 9 21.39 -90.74 4.81
C ARG A 9 22.47 -90.27 3.85
N ILE A 10 21.98 -89.96 2.65
CA ILE A 10 22.57 -89.38 1.44
C ILE A 10 23.29 -88.05 1.70
N ALA A 11 24.42 -87.80 1.03
CA ALA A 11 24.81 -86.47 0.56
C ALA A 11 25.86 -86.56 -0.57
N GLY A 12 25.43 -86.35 -1.82
CA GLY A 12 26.32 -86.06 -2.94
C GLY A 12 26.56 -84.55 -3.04
N LEU A 13 27.78 -84.13 -3.41
CA LEU A 13 28.11 -82.73 -3.68
C LEU A 13 29.10 -82.65 -4.86
N SER A 14 28.57 -82.19 -6.00
CA SER A 14 29.30 -81.84 -7.21
C SER A 14 29.68 -80.35 -7.22
N PHE A 15 30.92 -80.10 -7.65
CA PHE A 15 31.50 -78.91 -8.29
C PHE A 15 30.88 -77.52 -8.03
N ALA A 16 31.64 -76.68 -7.30
CA ALA A 16 31.40 -75.24 -7.18
C ALA A 16 32.21 -74.46 -8.24
N PHE A 17 31.52 -73.77 -9.16
CA PHE A 17 32.03 -72.65 -9.94
C PHE A 17 31.43 -71.35 -9.37
N LEU A 18 32.26 -70.51 -8.77
CA LEU A 18 31.89 -69.21 -8.21
C LEU A 18 32.08 -68.12 -9.28
N ILE A 19 30.97 -67.65 -9.88
CA ILE A 19 30.92 -66.40 -10.65
C ILE A 19 30.32 -65.34 -9.73
N LEU A 20 31.16 -64.41 -9.27
CA LEU A 20 30.74 -63.30 -8.42
C LEU A 20 30.20 -62.16 -9.31
N SER A 21 28.89 -62.14 -9.54
CA SER A 21 28.21 -61.01 -10.18
C SER A 21 28.02 -59.87 -9.17
N LEU A 22 28.82 -58.81 -9.27
CA LEU A 22 28.53 -57.54 -8.61
C LEU A 22 27.31 -56.90 -9.29
N ILE A 23 26.12 -57.14 -8.72
CA ILE A 23 24.94 -56.35 -9.03
C ILE A 23 25.13 -54.99 -8.36
N LEU A 24 25.47 -53.98 -9.15
CA LEU A 24 25.34 -52.59 -8.75
C LEU A 24 23.85 -52.29 -8.56
N TYR A 25 23.38 -52.38 -7.31
CA TYR A 25 22.11 -51.79 -6.92
C TYR A 25 22.27 -50.27 -6.96
N ALA A 26 22.15 -49.68 -8.15
CA ALA A 26 21.79 -48.28 -8.23
C ALA A 26 20.40 -48.15 -7.60
N SER A 27 20.34 -47.58 -6.40
CA SER A 27 19.08 -47.15 -5.82
C SER A 27 18.46 -46.14 -6.78
N ALA A 28 17.50 -46.59 -7.60
CA ALA A 28 16.62 -45.71 -8.32
C ALA A 28 15.80 -44.98 -7.25
N GLY A 29 16.28 -43.81 -6.83
CA GLY A 29 15.49 -42.91 -6.01
C GLY A 29 14.23 -42.60 -6.81
N ALA A 30 13.09 -43.10 -6.36
CA ALA A 30 11.80 -42.71 -6.90
C ALA A 30 11.68 -41.20 -6.72
N GLN A 31 11.98 -40.43 -7.77
CA GLN A 31 11.72 -39.01 -7.77
C GLN A 31 10.21 -38.88 -7.61
N ASN A 32 9.77 -38.26 -6.52
CA ASN A 32 8.36 -37.97 -6.27
C ASN A 32 7.86 -36.97 -7.31
N LEU A 33 7.55 -37.47 -8.51
CA LEU A 33 7.02 -36.70 -9.61
C LEU A 33 5.54 -36.39 -9.34
N PRO A 34 5.08 -35.15 -9.57
CA PRO A 34 3.68 -34.79 -9.45
C PRO A 34 2.77 -35.76 -10.22
N PRO A 35 1.55 -36.04 -9.72
CA PRO A 35 0.58 -36.83 -10.47
C PRO A 35 0.15 -36.09 -11.75
N GLY A 36 -0.29 -36.81 -12.77
CA GLY A 36 -0.80 -36.22 -14.01
C GLY A 36 -0.53 -37.05 -15.26
N SER A 37 -1.32 -36.81 -16.31
CA SER A 37 -1.22 -37.48 -17.62
C SER A 37 -0.10 -36.96 -18.49
N TYR A 38 0.57 -35.87 -18.10
CA TYR A 38 1.75 -35.38 -18.80
C TYR A 38 2.85 -36.45 -18.94
N LYS A 39 2.90 -37.45 -18.03
CA LYS A 39 3.86 -38.56 -18.08
C LYS A 39 3.75 -39.41 -19.34
N ASP A 40 2.58 -39.43 -19.97
CA ASP A 40 2.32 -40.21 -21.19
C ASP A 40 2.90 -39.53 -22.45
N THR A 41 3.07 -38.21 -22.40
CA THR A 41 3.42 -37.38 -23.58
C THR A 41 4.62 -36.46 -23.35
N CYS A 42 5.32 -36.61 -22.22
CA CYS A 42 6.51 -35.85 -21.87
C CYS A 42 7.68 -36.77 -21.52
N ARG A 43 8.90 -36.31 -21.77
CA ARG A 43 10.17 -37.00 -21.47
C ARG A 43 11.15 -36.06 -20.77
N SER A 44 12.27 -36.61 -20.30
CA SER A 44 13.30 -35.85 -19.56
C SER A 44 12.71 -35.08 -18.38
N ILE A 45 11.81 -35.75 -17.64
CA ILE A 45 11.04 -35.16 -16.55
C ILE A 45 11.92 -35.05 -15.31
N GLN A 46 12.00 -33.85 -14.74
CA GLN A 46 12.79 -33.56 -13.55
C GLN A 46 12.04 -32.59 -12.64
N THR A 47 12.31 -32.67 -11.34
CA THR A 47 11.78 -31.71 -10.36
C THR A 47 12.90 -31.05 -9.58
N LEU A 48 12.81 -29.74 -9.39
CA LEU A 48 13.73 -28.96 -8.56
C LEU A 48 12.95 -27.83 -7.87
N GLY A 49 12.94 -27.83 -6.53
CA GLY A 49 12.40 -26.73 -5.73
C GLY A 49 10.93 -26.37 -6.04
N GLY A 50 10.06 -27.36 -6.26
CA GLY A 50 8.65 -27.12 -6.61
C GLY A 50 8.38 -26.78 -8.08
N THR A 51 9.43 -26.80 -8.90
CA THR A 51 9.37 -26.66 -10.36
C THR A 51 9.47 -28.03 -11.01
N LEU A 52 8.54 -28.36 -11.90
CA LEU A 52 8.62 -29.51 -12.80
C LEU A 52 9.12 -29.02 -14.16
N THR A 53 10.20 -29.61 -14.68
CA THR A 53 10.72 -29.35 -16.02
C THR A 53 10.61 -30.62 -16.86
N ALA A 54 10.19 -30.49 -18.12
CA ALA A 54 10.10 -31.63 -19.03
C ALA A 54 10.20 -31.19 -20.51
N GLN A 55 10.38 -32.16 -21.40
CA GLN A 55 10.13 -32.03 -22.82
C GLN A 55 8.78 -32.64 -23.15
N CYS A 56 7.82 -31.84 -23.58
CA CYS A 56 6.46 -32.31 -23.87
C CYS A 56 6.16 -32.28 -25.37
N GLN A 57 5.48 -33.31 -25.84
CA GLN A 57 5.10 -33.45 -27.24
C GLN A 57 3.99 -32.48 -27.61
N ARG A 58 4.11 -31.86 -28.78
CA ARG A 58 3.12 -30.99 -29.40
C ARG A 58 2.18 -31.81 -30.29
N VAL A 59 1.08 -31.20 -30.71
CA VAL A 59 0.10 -31.84 -31.61
C VAL A 59 0.72 -32.19 -32.97
N ASP A 60 1.71 -31.42 -33.42
CA ASP A 60 2.49 -31.68 -34.65
C ASP A 60 3.59 -32.75 -34.49
N GLY A 61 3.68 -33.39 -33.31
CA GLY A 61 4.68 -34.41 -32.99
C GLY A 61 6.05 -33.88 -32.56
N SER A 62 6.29 -32.56 -32.66
CA SER A 62 7.54 -31.93 -32.21
C SER A 62 7.62 -31.86 -30.66
N TRP A 63 8.82 -31.71 -30.12
CA TRP A 63 9.06 -31.66 -28.67
C TRP A 63 9.37 -30.24 -28.20
N LYS A 64 8.76 -29.81 -27.11
CA LYS A 64 8.98 -28.48 -26.51
C LYS A 64 9.47 -28.60 -25.06
N ASN A 65 10.56 -27.91 -24.74
CA ASN A 65 10.99 -27.72 -23.35
C ASN A 65 9.97 -26.84 -22.62
N THR A 66 9.50 -27.28 -21.46
CA THR A 66 8.50 -26.59 -20.66
C THR A 66 8.78 -26.77 -19.17
N ALA A 67 8.27 -25.84 -18.36
CA ALA A 67 8.41 -25.84 -16.92
C ALA A 67 7.14 -25.30 -16.27
N ILE A 68 6.78 -25.83 -15.11
CA ILE A 68 5.63 -25.37 -14.31
C ILE A 68 5.97 -25.38 -12.82
N GLN A 69 5.50 -24.37 -12.08
CA GLN A 69 5.47 -24.42 -10.61
C GLN A 69 4.26 -25.26 -10.19
N PHE A 70 4.50 -26.42 -9.61
CA PHE A 70 3.40 -27.37 -9.32
C PHE A 70 2.88 -27.31 -7.88
N ASN A 71 3.51 -26.52 -7.01
CA ASN A 71 3.12 -26.38 -5.61
C ASN A 71 1.68 -25.86 -5.43
N ASP A 72 1.18 -25.09 -6.39
CA ASP A 72 -0.15 -24.51 -6.37
C ASP A 72 -1.15 -25.29 -7.26
N CYS A 73 -0.76 -26.45 -7.80
CA CYS A 73 -1.65 -27.27 -8.64
C CYS A 73 -2.67 -28.04 -7.78
N GLU A 74 -3.94 -27.94 -8.15
CA GLU A 74 -5.02 -28.78 -7.67
C GLU A 74 -5.25 -29.94 -8.65
N GLY A 75 -4.78 -31.12 -8.28
CA GLY A 75 -4.90 -32.34 -9.09
C GLY A 75 -3.71 -32.58 -10.03
N GLY A 76 -3.93 -33.39 -11.06
CA GLY A 76 -2.87 -33.85 -11.96
C GLY A 76 -2.44 -32.81 -12.99
N ILE A 77 -1.16 -32.82 -13.34
CA ILE A 77 -0.58 -31.99 -14.41
C ILE A 77 -0.86 -32.61 -15.79
N THR A 78 -1.14 -31.78 -16.79
CA THR A 78 -1.46 -32.16 -18.16
C THR A 78 -0.48 -31.53 -19.15
N ASN A 79 -0.38 -32.09 -20.35
CA ASN A 79 0.35 -31.50 -21.47
C ASN A 79 -0.63 -30.91 -22.48
N GLU A 80 -0.62 -29.60 -22.62
CA GLU A 80 -1.41 -28.86 -23.62
C GLU A 80 -0.49 -28.33 -24.72
N ASN A 81 -0.39 -29.09 -25.82
CA ASN A 81 0.38 -28.74 -27.00
C ASN A 81 1.84 -28.32 -26.69
N GLY A 82 2.52 -29.13 -25.86
CA GLY A 82 3.90 -28.91 -25.43
C GLY A 82 4.05 -27.99 -24.22
N ASN A 83 2.97 -27.60 -23.54
CA ASN A 83 3.02 -26.83 -22.30
C ASN A 83 2.47 -27.66 -21.15
N LEU A 84 3.22 -27.75 -20.05
CA LEU A 84 2.68 -28.29 -18.81
C LEU A 84 1.64 -27.32 -18.26
N THR A 85 0.45 -27.84 -17.95
CA THR A 85 -0.66 -27.10 -17.36
C THR A 85 -1.23 -27.86 -16.18
N CYS A 86 -1.89 -27.15 -15.27
CA CYS A 86 -2.68 -27.76 -14.21
C CYS A 86 -3.81 -26.80 -13.82
N ARG A 87 -4.83 -27.35 -13.16
CA ARG A 87 -5.75 -26.50 -12.40
C ARG A 87 -4.98 -25.92 -11.23
N HIS A 88 -5.03 -24.61 -11.06
CA HIS A 88 -4.43 -23.99 -9.88
C HIS A 88 -5.48 -23.95 -8.79
N ALA A 89 -5.09 -24.29 -7.55
CA ALA A 89 -5.89 -23.94 -6.40
C ALA A 89 -6.11 -22.43 -6.48
N VAL A 90 -7.37 -21.99 -6.56
CA VAL A 90 -7.70 -20.58 -6.40
C VAL A 90 -7.29 -20.27 -4.97
N LYS A 91 -6.08 -19.72 -4.77
CA LYS A 91 -5.67 -19.20 -3.47
C LYS A 91 -6.83 -18.33 -3.02
N PRO A 92 -7.47 -18.61 -1.87
CA PRO A 92 -8.60 -17.82 -1.43
C PRO A 92 -8.11 -16.38 -1.47
N VAL A 93 -8.71 -15.57 -2.35
CA VAL A 93 -8.34 -14.16 -2.46
C VAL A 93 -8.65 -13.60 -1.10
N LYS A 94 -7.61 -13.42 -0.28
CA LYS A 94 -7.76 -12.83 1.04
C LYS A 94 -8.51 -11.52 0.77
N PRO A 95 -9.70 -11.33 1.36
CA PRO A 95 -10.53 -10.19 1.01
C PRO A 95 -9.71 -8.92 1.23
N LEU A 96 -9.53 -8.17 0.14
CA LEU A 96 -8.72 -6.96 0.18
C LEU A 96 -9.31 -5.99 1.22
N PRO A 97 -8.48 -5.37 2.07
CA PRO A 97 -8.92 -4.38 3.04
C PRO A 97 -9.87 -3.37 2.42
N LYS A 98 -10.88 -2.95 3.17
CA LYS A 98 -11.78 -1.90 2.70
C LYS A 98 -10.97 -0.60 2.60
N GLY A 99 -11.15 0.13 1.51
CA GLY A 99 -10.77 1.53 1.48
C GLY A 99 -10.81 2.19 0.11
N SER A 100 -10.77 3.53 0.13
CA SER A 100 -10.83 4.41 -1.04
C SER A 100 -9.63 4.25 -1.97
N TYR A 101 -8.51 3.69 -1.48
CA TYR A 101 -7.32 3.39 -2.28
C TYR A 101 -7.64 2.60 -3.56
N LYS A 102 -8.69 1.77 -3.54
CA LYS A 102 -9.14 0.96 -4.69
C LYS A 102 -9.52 1.81 -5.91
N GLN A 103 -9.84 3.09 -5.73
CA GLN A 103 -10.20 4.01 -6.82
C GLN A 103 -8.99 4.50 -7.63
N SER A 104 -7.78 4.46 -7.03
CA SER A 104 -6.58 5.06 -7.62
C SER A 104 -5.31 4.24 -7.43
N CYS A 105 -5.45 2.98 -6.99
CA CYS A 105 -4.38 1.99 -6.93
C CYS A 105 -4.78 0.74 -7.71
N LYS A 106 -3.78 0.05 -8.26
CA LYS A 106 -3.90 -1.21 -8.99
C LYS A 106 -2.88 -2.23 -8.49
N ASP A 107 -2.90 -3.42 -9.06
CA ASP A 107 -1.97 -4.51 -8.73
C ASP A 107 -1.93 -4.80 -7.22
N THR A 108 -3.12 -4.83 -6.60
CA THR A 108 -3.28 -4.93 -5.15
C THR A 108 -3.18 -6.37 -4.67
N SER A 109 -2.36 -6.63 -3.67
CA SER A 109 -2.21 -7.95 -3.05
C SER A 109 -2.06 -7.85 -1.54
N VAL A 110 -2.37 -8.93 -0.83
CA VAL A 110 -2.19 -9.03 0.62
C VAL A 110 -1.27 -10.19 0.93
N ASP A 111 -0.24 -9.93 1.73
CA ASP A 111 0.58 -10.95 2.35
C ASP A 111 0.60 -10.75 3.87
N GLY A 112 0.19 -11.78 4.62
CA GLY A 112 0.00 -11.68 6.06
C GLY A 112 -0.87 -10.48 6.48
N LYS A 113 -0.25 -9.52 7.17
CA LYS A 113 -0.86 -8.27 7.68
C LYS A 113 -0.56 -7.05 6.79
N TRP A 114 0.08 -7.26 5.65
CA TRP A 114 0.54 -6.22 4.73
C TRP A 114 -0.32 -6.18 3.48
N LEU A 115 -0.71 -4.98 3.09
CA LEU A 115 -1.35 -4.66 1.82
C LEU A 115 -0.29 -4.02 0.92
N TYR A 116 -0.16 -4.53 -0.30
CA TYR A 116 0.69 -4.01 -1.35
C TYR A 116 -0.19 -3.48 -2.47
N ALA A 117 0.20 -2.36 -3.07
CA ALA A 117 -0.48 -1.81 -4.23
C ALA A 117 0.44 -0.89 -5.03
N LYS A 118 0.09 -0.68 -6.28
CA LYS A 118 0.67 0.35 -7.14
C LYS A 118 -0.30 1.52 -7.23
N CYS A 119 0.03 2.64 -6.61
CA CYS A 119 -0.85 3.78 -6.40
C CYS A 119 -0.47 4.97 -7.28
N GLN A 120 -1.46 5.65 -7.84
CA GLN A 120 -1.25 6.79 -8.73
C GLN A 120 -0.86 8.04 -7.94
N ARG A 121 0.18 8.73 -8.38
CA ARG A 121 0.61 10.05 -7.90
C ARG A 121 -0.18 11.15 -8.62
N THR A 122 -0.18 12.34 -8.04
CA THR A 122 -0.83 13.54 -8.59
C THR A 122 -0.22 14.02 -9.92
N ASN A 123 0.99 13.58 -10.27
CA ASN A 123 1.63 13.82 -11.56
C ASN A 123 1.33 12.71 -12.60
N GLY A 124 0.43 11.77 -12.27
CA GLY A 124 0.05 10.65 -13.14
C GLY A 124 0.96 9.43 -13.05
N ASN A 125 2.17 9.56 -12.48
CA ASN A 125 3.09 8.43 -12.32
C ASN A 125 2.60 7.46 -11.25
N TRP A 126 3.04 6.22 -11.33
CA TRP A 126 2.63 5.15 -10.41
C TRP A 126 3.75 4.82 -9.42
N ASN A 127 3.39 4.63 -8.16
CA ASN A 127 4.31 4.30 -7.09
C ASN A 127 3.93 2.98 -6.43
N ASN A 128 4.89 2.07 -6.26
CA ASN A 128 4.67 0.88 -5.46
C ASN A 128 4.68 1.26 -3.99
N SER A 129 3.65 0.86 -3.26
CA SER A 129 3.49 1.14 -1.84
C SER A 129 3.04 -0.10 -1.10
N SER A 130 3.39 -0.16 0.18
CA SER A 130 2.86 -1.17 1.11
C SER A 130 2.45 -0.51 2.42
N ILE A 131 1.50 -1.13 3.12
CA ILE A 131 1.08 -0.71 4.46
C ILE A 131 0.68 -1.92 5.28
N LYS A 132 0.96 -1.90 6.59
CA LYS A 132 0.46 -2.90 7.52
C LYS A 132 -1.01 -2.62 7.83
N TYR A 133 -1.89 -3.07 6.94
CA TYR A 133 -3.32 -2.77 6.98
C TYR A 133 -4.01 -3.24 8.26
N ALA A 134 -3.46 -4.25 8.94
CA ALA A 134 -4.00 -4.76 10.20
C ALA A 134 -3.97 -3.73 11.34
N ASP A 135 -3.15 -2.68 11.21
CA ASP A 135 -3.07 -1.59 12.18
C ASP A 135 -4.01 -0.41 11.79
N CYS A 136 -4.69 -0.49 10.64
CA CYS A 136 -5.63 0.53 10.20
C CYS A 136 -7.03 0.27 10.79
N ASN A 137 -7.53 1.21 11.60
CA ASN A 137 -8.89 1.18 12.15
C ASN A 137 -9.90 2.02 11.35
N LYS A 138 -9.47 2.57 10.21
CA LYS A 138 -10.25 3.47 9.34
C LYS A 138 -9.91 3.17 7.87
N ASP A 139 -10.49 3.96 6.97
CA ASP A 139 -10.23 3.89 5.52
C ASP A 139 -8.74 3.87 5.18
N ILE A 140 -8.38 3.04 4.21
CA ILE A 140 -7.06 3.04 3.58
C ILE A 140 -7.19 3.82 2.28
N TRP A 141 -6.34 4.81 2.07
CA TRP A 141 -6.44 5.69 0.91
C TRP A 141 -5.08 5.86 0.23
N ASN A 142 -5.14 6.33 -1.01
CA ASN A 142 -3.96 6.65 -1.80
C ASN A 142 -3.51 8.09 -1.53
N ASN A 143 -2.44 8.21 -0.78
CA ASN A 143 -1.77 9.45 -0.46
C ASN A 143 -0.64 9.71 -1.44
N ASN A 144 -0.95 10.35 -2.58
CA ASN A 144 0.01 10.71 -3.64
C ASN A 144 0.99 9.56 -3.99
N GLY A 145 0.46 8.34 -4.17
CA GLY A 145 1.23 7.14 -4.48
C GLY A 145 1.62 6.28 -3.27
N VAL A 146 1.29 6.68 -2.04
CA VAL A 146 1.59 5.94 -0.81
C VAL A 146 0.28 5.47 -0.15
N LEU A 147 0.15 4.19 0.16
CA LEU A 147 -0.97 3.67 0.95
C LEU A 147 -0.90 4.22 2.37
N THR A 148 -1.99 4.82 2.86
CA THR A 148 -2.03 5.46 4.20
C THR A 148 -3.34 5.11 4.92
N CYS A 149 -3.28 4.86 6.24
CA CYS A 149 -4.49 4.70 7.07
C CYS A 149 -5.14 6.07 7.37
N GLY A 150 -6.46 6.14 7.49
CA GLY A 150 -7.17 7.33 7.99
C GLY A 150 -7.90 8.17 6.94
N GLY A 151 -8.27 7.59 5.80
CA GLY A 151 -8.89 8.27 4.65
C GLY A 151 -10.38 8.61 4.81
N GLY A 152 -10.68 9.71 5.46
CA GLY A 152 -12.05 10.25 5.41
C GLY A 152 -12.11 11.60 6.09
N SER A 153 -11.67 12.66 5.41
CA SER A 153 -11.73 14.08 5.81
C SER A 153 -11.23 14.46 7.22
N SER A 154 -10.75 13.50 8.02
CA SER A 154 -10.55 13.65 9.47
C SER A 154 -9.06 13.67 9.86
N SER A 155 -8.15 13.38 8.92
CA SER A 155 -6.69 13.31 9.15
C SER A 155 -5.91 14.45 8.51
N LEU A 156 -6.49 15.18 7.56
CA LEU A 156 -5.91 16.43 7.10
C LEU A 156 -6.01 17.46 8.22
N PRO A 157 -4.92 18.18 8.56
CA PRO A 157 -4.97 19.20 9.58
C PRO A 157 -6.08 20.21 9.26
N LYS A 158 -6.69 20.73 10.31
CA LYS A 158 -7.77 21.71 10.15
C LYS A 158 -7.18 22.96 9.51
N GLY A 159 -7.85 23.46 8.47
CA GLY A 159 -7.67 24.84 8.10
C GLY A 159 -8.35 25.29 6.81
N SER A 160 -8.42 26.60 6.63
CA SER A 160 -9.02 27.30 5.49
C SER A 160 -8.34 27.03 4.14
N TYR A 161 -7.11 26.50 4.16
CA TYR A 161 -6.41 26.08 2.94
C TYR A 161 -7.25 25.10 2.09
N LYS A 162 -8.17 24.34 2.71
CA LYS A 162 -9.07 23.41 2.01
C LYS A 162 -9.98 24.10 0.99
N ASP A 163 -10.25 25.40 1.13
CA ASP A 163 -11.13 26.15 0.23
C ASP A 163 -10.43 26.57 -1.07
N SER A 164 -9.10 26.68 -1.04
CA SER A 164 -8.30 27.23 -2.14
C SER A 164 -7.10 26.38 -2.54
N CYS A 165 -6.97 25.20 -1.93
CA CYS A 165 -5.99 24.18 -2.28
C CYS A 165 -6.68 22.87 -2.65
N LYS A 166 -6.01 22.09 -3.50
CA LYS A 166 -6.43 20.76 -3.94
C LYS A 166 -5.29 19.76 -3.79
N ASP A 167 -5.60 18.49 -4.00
CA ASP A 167 -4.65 17.39 -3.93
C ASP A 167 -3.89 17.38 -2.57
N ALA A 168 -4.56 17.79 -1.49
CA ALA A 168 -3.93 17.92 -0.18
C ALA A 168 -3.74 16.56 0.48
N TYR A 169 -2.55 16.34 1.04
CA TYR A 169 -2.19 15.09 1.66
C TYR A 169 -1.16 15.25 2.78
N VAL A 170 -1.06 14.28 3.68
CA VAL A 170 -0.12 14.32 4.81
C VAL A 170 0.83 13.14 4.75
N ASP A 171 2.13 13.38 4.83
CA ASP A 171 3.15 12.34 5.03
C ASP A 171 3.92 12.63 6.33
N GLY A 172 3.72 11.76 7.33
CA GLY A 172 4.19 11.99 8.69
C GLY A 172 3.67 13.32 9.27
N ASN A 173 4.59 14.23 9.59
CA ASN A 173 4.29 15.55 10.14
C ASN A 173 4.23 16.67 9.07
N TRP A 174 4.21 16.31 7.80
CA TRP A 174 4.20 17.25 6.68
C TRP A 174 2.87 17.21 5.95
N LEU A 175 2.27 18.38 5.76
CA LEU A 175 1.16 18.62 4.85
C LEU A 175 1.72 19.02 3.50
N TYR A 176 1.19 18.46 2.44
CA TYR A 176 1.45 18.81 1.05
C TYR A 176 0.14 19.20 0.39
N ALA A 177 0.16 20.19 -0.49
CA ALA A 177 -1.03 20.60 -1.24
C ALA A 177 -0.65 21.33 -2.53
N LYS A 178 -1.61 21.49 -3.44
CA LYS A 178 -1.53 22.46 -4.55
C LYS A 178 -2.47 23.61 -4.28
N CYS A 179 -1.94 24.80 -4.07
CA CYS A 179 -2.71 25.96 -3.65
C CYS A 179 -2.78 27.02 -4.76
N LYS A 180 -3.92 27.69 -4.86
CA LYS A 180 -4.19 28.71 -5.89
C LYS A 180 -3.51 30.03 -5.52
N LYS A 181 -2.73 30.60 -6.44
CA LYS A 181 -2.17 31.96 -6.36
C LYS A 181 -3.22 33.02 -6.73
N ASN A 182 -2.96 34.27 -6.39
CA ASN A 182 -3.83 35.41 -6.73
C ASN A 182 -3.98 35.60 -8.25
N ASN A 183 -2.95 35.24 -9.04
CA ASN A 183 -3.00 35.26 -10.50
C ASN A 183 -3.71 34.03 -11.11
N GLY A 184 -4.34 33.19 -10.28
CA GLY A 184 -5.07 31.99 -10.71
C GLY A 184 -4.22 30.74 -10.98
N SER A 185 -2.89 30.86 -11.03
CA SER A 185 -2.00 29.71 -11.20
C SER A 185 -1.94 28.82 -9.94
N TRP A 186 -1.63 27.54 -10.11
CA TRP A 186 -1.52 26.60 -8.99
C TRP A 186 -0.06 26.38 -8.61
N TYR A 187 0.23 26.33 -7.31
CA TYR A 187 1.58 26.11 -6.79
C TYR A 187 1.59 24.90 -5.85
N SER A 188 2.55 24.00 -6.06
CA SER A 188 2.76 22.86 -5.15
C SER A 188 3.55 23.33 -3.94
N THR A 189 3.03 23.07 -2.74
CA THR A 189 3.56 23.58 -1.49
C THR A 189 3.54 22.50 -0.41
N SER A 190 4.40 22.64 0.59
CA SER A 190 4.45 21.75 1.74
C SER A 190 4.72 22.54 3.02
N LEU A 191 4.28 21.98 4.15
CA LEU A 191 4.33 22.61 5.45
C LEU A 191 4.45 21.54 6.54
N LYS A 192 5.42 21.68 7.44
CA LYS A 192 5.48 20.85 8.63
C LYS A 192 4.39 21.29 9.62
N TYR A 193 3.28 20.58 9.64
CA TYR A 193 2.07 21.00 10.37
C TYR A 193 2.06 20.59 11.84
N SER A 194 3.01 19.76 12.31
CA SER A 194 3.04 19.26 13.69
C SER A 194 3.12 20.36 14.75
N ASN A 195 3.60 21.55 14.37
CA ASN A 195 3.75 22.71 15.25
C ASN A 195 2.69 23.78 14.96
N CYS A 196 1.65 23.42 14.20
CA CYS A 196 0.61 24.34 13.79
C CYS A 196 -0.60 24.15 14.68
N TYR A 197 -0.65 24.99 15.71
CA TYR A 197 -1.72 25.02 16.71
C TYR A 197 -2.89 25.94 16.30
N LYS A 198 -2.78 26.60 15.14
CA LYS A 198 -3.74 27.55 14.55
C LYS A 198 -4.20 27.05 13.18
N ASP A 199 -4.97 27.86 12.47
CA ASP A 199 -5.41 27.57 11.10
C ASP A 199 -4.22 27.39 10.14
N ILE A 200 -4.38 26.46 9.22
CA ILE A 200 -3.51 26.31 8.06
C ILE A 200 -4.23 26.93 6.85
N TRP A 201 -3.58 27.86 6.17
CA TRP A 201 -4.21 28.61 5.09
C TRP A 201 -3.30 28.72 3.86
N ASN A 202 -3.89 29.19 2.78
CA ASN A 202 -3.21 29.43 1.52
C ASN A 202 -2.77 30.89 1.39
N ASP A 203 -1.49 31.16 1.58
CA ASP A 203 -0.86 32.45 1.31
C ASP A 203 -0.32 32.50 -0.12
N ASN A 204 -1.14 32.99 -1.05
CA ASN A 204 -0.78 33.19 -2.47
C ASN A 204 -0.06 31.98 -3.11
N GLY A 205 -0.60 30.78 -2.88
CA GLY A 205 -0.07 29.51 -3.36
C GLY A 205 0.81 28.75 -2.38
N VAL A 206 1.19 29.34 -1.24
CA VAL A 206 2.02 28.68 -0.22
C VAL A 206 1.16 28.34 0.99
N VAL A 207 1.18 27.08 1.42
CA VAL A 207 0.43 26.65 2.59
C VAL A 207 1.21 26.99 3.85
N THR A 208 0.61 27.75 4.76
CA THR A 208 1.30 28.29 5.94
C THR A 208 0.43 28.22 7.20
N CYS A 209 1.07 28.31 8.36
CA CYS A 209 0.41 28.25 9.66
C CYS A 209 0.13 29.66 10.20
N GLY A 210 -1.00 29.82 10.86
CA GLY A 210 -1.41 31.11 11.45
C GLY A 210 -2.50 31.85 10.67
N GLY A 211 -3.24 31.16 9.81
CA GLY A 211 -4.27 31.77 8.94
C GLY A 211 -5.59 32.06 9.62
N GLY A 212 -5.69 33.09 10.46
CA GLY A 212 -6.98 33.48 11.03
C GLY A 212 -8.07 33.67 9.96
N GLY A 213 -8.99 32.70 9.83
CA GLY A 213 -10.06 32.72 8.84
C GLY A 213 -11.22 31.76 9.15
N GLY A 214 -12.09 32.16 10.09
CA GLY A 214 -13.52 31.77 10.09
C GLY A 214 -14.00 30.78 11.16
N GLY A 215 -14.62 31.28 12.24
CA GLY A 215 -15.50 30.45 13.08
C GLY A 215 -15.66 30.84 14.56
N GLY A 216 -14.93 31.83 15.07
CA GLY A 216 -15.17 32.40 16.40
C GLY A 216 -16.08 33.62 16.32
N ASN A 217 -16.95 33.82 17.32
CA ASN A 217 -17.73 35.06 17.47
C ASN A 217 -16.80 36.28 17.57
N LEU A 218 -16.55 36.94 16.45
CA LEU A 218 -15.76 38.17 16.39
C LEU A 218 -16.50 39.30 17.12
N PRO A 219 -15.80 40.13 17.93
CA PRO A 219 -16.43 41.25 18.59
C PRO A 219 -17.13 42.20 17.61
N LYS A 220 -18.18 42.86 18.10
CA LYS A 220 -18.86 43.90 17.34
C LYS A 220 -17.92 45.09 17.10
N GLY A 221 -18.03 45.74 15.95
CA GLY A 221 -17.21 46.90 15.64
C GLY A 221 -16.96 47.15 14.15
N SER A 222 -16.61 48.38 13.81
CA SER A 222 -16.36 48.85 12.43
C SER A 222 -15.01 48.42 11.86
N TYR A 223 -14.11 47.87 12.68
CA TYR A 223 -12.83 47.32 12.21
C TYR A 223 -13.01 46.27 11.10
N LYS A 224 -14.14 45.58 11.04
CA LYS A 224 -14.48 44.57 10.02
C LYS A 224 -14.50 45.14 8.59
N GLU A 225 -14.70 46.44 8.43
CA GLU A 225 -14.75 47.11 7.13
C GLU A 225 -13.34 47.42 6.58
N THR A 226 -12.35 47.56 7.46
CA THR A 226 -11.02 48.09 7.11
C THR A 226 -9.87 47.20 7.55
N CYS A 227 -10.16 46.10 8.25
CA CYS A 227 -9.19 45.10 8.65
C CYS A 227 -9.49 43.76 7.97
N LYS A 228 -8.46 42.95 7.80
CA LYS A 228 -8.50 41.58 7.30
C LYS A 228 -7.72 40.67 8.23
N ASN A 229 -7.74 39.36 7.96
CA ASN A 229 -7.00 38.38 8.76
C ASN A 229 -7.39 38.44 10.25
N MET A 230 -8.68 38.70 10.53
CA MET A 230 -9.21 38.92 11.87
C MET A 230 -9.44 37.60 12.60
N TYR A 231 -8.90 37.45 13.81
CA TYR A 231 -9.15 36.28 14.63
C TYR A 231 -9.15 36.60 16.12
N VAL A 232 -9.80 35.74 16.90
CA VAL A 232 -9.86 35.86 18.36
C VAL A 232 -9.18 34.65 19.00
N GLU A 233 -8.22 34.92 19.89
CA GLU A 233 -7.60 33.94 20.78
C GLU A 233 -7.90 34.30 22.24
N GLY A 234 -8.86 33.59 22.85
CA GLY A 234 -9.31 33.85 24.22
C GLY A 234 -9.97 35.21 24.40
N ASN A 235 -9.20 36.22 24.83
CA ASN A 235 -9.66 37.61 24.99
C ASN A 235 -8.97 38.56 23.99
N VAL A 236 -8.06 38.07 23.16
CA VAL A 236 -7.29 38.92 22.25
C VAL A 236 -7.91 38.81 20.86
N LEU A 237 -8.33 39.95 20.29
CA LEU A 237 -8.62 40.10 18.88
C LEU A 237 -7.34 40.55 18.19
N GLU A 238 -6.92 39.85 17.16
CA GLU A 238 -5.83 40.26 16.27
C GLU A 238 -6.36 40.48 14.86
N ALA A 239 -5.79 41.43 14.13
CA ALA A 239 -6.13 41.72 12.75
C ALA A 239 -5.01 42.47 12.03
N ASP A 240 -5.05 42.44 10.70
CA ASP A 240 -4.27 43.33 9.86
C ASP A 240 -5.16 44.48 9.39
N CYS A 241 -4.88 45.70 9.82
CA CYS A 241 -5.75 46.86 9.63
C CYS A 241 -5.16 47.88 8.68
N LEU A 242 -6.00 48.44 7.80
CA LEU A 242 -5.59 49.46 6.83
C LEU A 242 -5.11 50.72 7.56
N ASN A 243 -3.89 51.17 7.25
CA ASN A 243 -3.27 52.36 7.79
C ASN A 243 -3.39 53.56 6.84
N ARG A 244 -2.96 54.74 7.29
CA ARG A 244 -3.03 56.02 6.53
C ARG A 244 -2.32 55.97 5.17
N ASN A 245 -1.35 55.07 5.01
CA ASN A 245 -0.57 54.93 3.78
C ASN A 245 -1.18 53.88 2.82
N GLY A 246 -2.39 53.38 3.10
CA GLY A 246 -3.04 52.32 2.32
C GLY A 246 -2.41 50.94 2.49
N LYS A 247 -1.47 50.77 3.44
CA LYS A 247 -0.86 49.48 3.77
C LYS A 247 -1.58 48.84 4.95
N TYR A 248 -1.44 47.53 5.11
CA TYR A 248 -2.00 46.83 6.26
C TYR A 248 -0.95 46.73 7.38
N SER A 249 -1.36 47.08 8.59
CA SER A 249 -0.58 47.01 9.81
C SER A 249 -1.14 45.93 10.72
N HIS A 250 -0.29 45.01 11.16
CA HIS A 250 -0.67 43.99 12.13
C HIS A 250 -0.91 44.62 13.50
N THR A 251 -2.01 44.25 14.16
CA THR A 251 -2.42 44.84 15.44
C THR A 251 -3.25 43.85 16.27
N SER A 252 -3.21 44.00 17.59
CA SER A 252 -3.99 43.19 18.53
C SER A 252 -4.62 44.03 19.65
N ILE A 253 -5.72 43.56 20.23
CA ILE A 253 -6.42 44.21 21.35
C ILE A 253 -7.11 43.19 22.25
N LYS A 254 -7.10 43.42 23.56
CA LYS A 254 -7.96 42.67 24.49
C LYS A 254 -9.40 43.20 24.43
N TYR A 255 -10.35 42.39 23.94
CA TYR A 255 -11.64 42.92 23.51
C TYR A 255 -12.82 42.73 24.49
N LYS A 256 -12.68 41.92 25.56
CA LYS A 256 -13.78 41.65 26.51
C LYS A 256 -14.27 42.88 27.28
N ASN A 257 -13.44 43.93 27.37
CA ASN A 257 -13.81 45.20 28.01
C ASN A 257 -14.32 46.25 27.00
N CYS A 258 -14.50 45.87 25.73
CA CYS A 258 -14.96 46.76 24.67
C CYS A 258 -16.48 46.75 24.57
N ASN A 259 -17.13 47.60 25.35
CA ASN A 259 -18.58 47.61 25.51
C ASN A 259 -19.32 48.16 24.27
N LYS A 260 -18.71 49.10 23.55
CA LYS A 260 -19.26 49.77 22.35
C LYS A 260 -18.74 49.17 21.05
N GLY A 261 -17.66 48.38 21.12
CA GLY A 261 -17.10 47.65 20.00
C GLY A 261 -15.70 48.11 19.62
N VAL A 262 -15.08 47.38 18.70
CA VAL A 262 -13.70 47.61 18.25
C VAL A 262 -13.69 48.42 16.94
N TRP A 263 -12.75 49.32 16.75
CA TRP A 263 -12.55 50.02 15.47
C TRP A 263 -11.07 50.03 15.07
N ASN A 264 -10.83 50.30 13.80
CA ASN A 264 -9.50 50.54 13.26
C ASN A 264 -9.13 52.02 13.41
N ASP A 265 -8.15 52.33 14.24
CA ASP A 265 -7.48 53.63 14.29
C ASP A 265 -6.18 53.55 13.50
N LYS A 266 -6.26 53.83 12.19
CA LYS A 266 -5.10 54.06 11.30
C LYS A 266 -4.08 52.92 11.31
N GLY A 267 -4.56 51.68 11.35
CA GLY A 267 -3.75 50.46 11.39
C GLY A 267 -3.60 49.85 12.78
N THR A 268 -4.25 50.41 13.80
CA THR A 268 -4.25 49.89 15.18
C THR A 268 -5.67 49.65 15.67
N LEU A 269 -5.97 48.47 16.20
CA LEU A 269 -7.27 48.18 16.81
C LEU A 269 -7.42 48.96 18.12
N ARG A 270 -8.55 49.65 18.28
CA ARG A 270 -8.94 50.40 19.47
C ARG A 270 -10.38 50.06 19.86
N CYS A 271 -10.75 50.28 21.11
CA CYS A 271 -12.10 50.04 21.55
C CYS A 271 -12.54 50.95 22.71
N ASN A 272 -13.85 50.99 22.94
CA ASN A 272 -14.57 51.76 23.96
C ASN A 272 -15.62 50.86 24.61
#